data_AF-A0A2J6PJD7-F1
#
_entry.id   AF-A0A2J6PJD7-F1
#
_cell.length_a   1.000
_cell.length_b   1.000
_cell.length_c   1.000
_cell.angle_alpha   90.00
_cell.angle_beta   90.00
_cell.angle_gamma   90.00
#
_symmetry.space_group_name_H-M   'P 1'
#
loop_
_entity.id
_entity.type
_entity.pdbx_description
1 polymer ?
#
loop_
_entity_poly.entity_id
_entity_poly.type
_entity_poly.pdbx_seq_one_letter_code
_entity_poly.pdbx_strand_id
1 'polypeptide(L)'
;FTNLPSELRIKIWKHSFPASRVVPVRFQRDSGQYTSNSAPPTLLHVSSESRSIFLSTYTNLMLSPKYNSIVFVNFDIDTIFFDSLDCSPDGDLSLDLARSPHSDRILSCAIDSQVWEVLRVFKYDPLSEVTMMPNLRTIALVMQRDRDNGESHQ
;
A
#
# COMPACT_ATOMS: atom_id res chain seq x y z
N PHE A 1 -6.02 2.13 -30.61
CA PHE A 1 -7.02 1.64 -29.65
C PHE A 1 -8.45 2.15 -29.94
N THR A 2 -8.62 3.36 -30.47
CA THR A 2 -9.94 3.99 -30.72
C THR A 2 -10.84 3.29 -31.74
N ASN A 3 -10.27 2.46 -32.62
CA ASN A 3 -11.04 1.70 -33.62
C ASN A 3 -11.77 0.47 -33.04
N LEU A 4 -11.59 0.19 -31.74
CA LEU A 4 -12.30 -0.88 -31.05
C LEU A 4 -13.59 -0.34 -30.41
N PRO A 5 -14.70 -1.11 -30.44
CA PRO A 5 -15.87 -0.85 -29.63
C PRO A 5 -15.54 -0.61 -28.16
N SER A 6 -16.33 0.22 -27.48
CA SER A 6 -16.10 0.59 -26.08
C SER A 6 -16.10 -0.64 -25.15
N GLU A 7 -16.94 -1.66 -25.39
CA GLU A 7 -16.96 -2.84 -24.52
C GLU A 7 -15.64 -3.60 -24.58
N LEU A 8 -15.02 -3.70 -25.76
CA LEU A 8 -13.73 -4.36 -25.91
C LEU A 8 -12.61 -3.54 -25.26
N ARG A 9 -12.62 -2.22 -25.40
CA ARG A 9 -11.64 -1.35 -24.72
C ARG A 9 -11.72 -1.49 -23.20
N ILE A 10 -12.95 -1.46 -22.64
CA ILE A 10 -13.18 -1.66 -21.20
C ILE A 10 -12.68 -3.02 -20.74
N LYS A 11 -12.96 -4.10 -21.50
CA LYS A 11 -12.46 -5.45 -21.18
C LYS A 11 -10.93 -5.51 -21.18
N ILE A 12 -10.28 -4.89 -22.15
CA ILE A 12 -8.81 -4.82 -22.20
C ILE A 12 -8.27 -4.09 -20.98
N TRP A 13 -8.84 -2.91 -20.64
CA TRP A 13 -8.41 -2.15 -19.47
C TRP A 13 -8.58 -2.92 -18.16
N LYS A 14 -9.73 -3.58 -17.96
CA LYS A 14 -9.96 -4.43 -16.78
C LYS A 14 -8.98 -5.61 -16.71
N HIS A 15 -8.60 -6.17 -17.86
CA HIS A 15 -7.62 -7.26 -17.91
C HIS A 15 -6.19 -6.78 -17.61
N SER A 16 -5.90 -5.50 -17.82
CA SER A 16 -4.61 -4.89 -17.47
C SER A 16 -4.48 -4.53 -15.98
N PHE A 17 -5.50 -4.79 -15.15
CA PHE A 17 -5.43 -4.48 -13.73
C PHE A 17 -4.32 -5.30 -13.06
N PRO A 18 -3.63 -4.72 -12.05
CA PRO A 18 -2.71 -5.50 -11.24
C PRO A 18 -3.42 -6.71 -10.63
N ALA A 19 -2.74 -7.86 -10.60
CA ALA A 19 -3.13 -8.95 -9.73
C ALA A 19 -2.98 -8.54 -8.26
N SER A 20 -3.49 -9.37 -7.34
CA SER A 20 -3.26 -9.20 -5.90
C SER A 20 -1.76 -9.00 -5.65
N ARG A 21 -1.44 -7.91 -4.95
CA ARG A 21 -0.07 -7.47 -4.72
C ARG A 21 0.12 -6.95 -3.31
N VAL A 22 1.38 -6.97 -2.89
CA VAL A 22 1.84 -6.33 -1.66
C VAL A 22 2.27 -4.90 -2.02
N VAL A 23 1.72 -3.90 -1.35
CA VAL A 23 1.97 -2.49 -1.64
C VAL A 23 2.74 -1.87 -0.48
N PRO A 24 4.08 -1.68 -0.62
CA PRO A 24 4.87 -0.99 0.39
C PRO A 24 4.39 0.45 0.54
N VAL A 25 4.20 0.93 1.77
CA VAL A 25 3.81 2.31 2.05
C VAL A 25 4.84 2.93 2.96
N ARG A 26 5.36 4.08 2.53
CA ARG A 26 6.39 4.84 3.24
C ARG A 26 6.02 6.31 3.24
N PHE A 27 6.38 7.01 4.30
CA PHE A 27 6.25 8.45 4.37
C PHE A 27 7.53 9.13 3.91
N GLN A 28 7.47 9.85 2.79
CA GLN A 28 8.61 10.61 2.29
C GLN A 28 8.63 12.00 2.93
N ARG A 29 9.57 12.20 3.87
CA ARG A 29 9.70 13.44 4.67
C ARG A 29 9.96 14.67 3.83
N ASP A 30 10.81 14.57 2.79
CA ASP A 30 11.17 15.69 1.92
C ASP A 30 9.97 16.31 1.21
N SER A 31 9.02 15.45 0.81
CA SER A 31 7.80 15.84 0.10
C SER A 31 6.54 15.89 0.97
N GLY A 32 6.63 15.48 2.23
CA GLY A 32 5.49 15.46 3.16
C GLY A 32 4.31 14.60 2.71
N GLN A 33 4.55 13.45 2.07
CA GLN A 33 3.50 12.60 1.50
C GLN A 33 3.82 11.11 1.62
N TYR A 34 2.78 10.28 1.58
CA TYR A 34 2.89 8.84 1.48
C TYR A 34 3.17 8.39 0.05
N THR A 35 4.18 7.55 -0.11
CA THR A 35 4.64 7.00 -1.38
C THR A 35 4.79 5.48 -1.31
N SER A 36 5.00 4.87 -2.47
CA SER A 36 5.30 3.45 -2.62
C SER A 36 6.42 3.28 -3.63
N ASN A 37 7.32 2.35 -3.36
CA ASN A 37 8.35 1.94 -4.33
C ASN A 37 7.81 0.96 -5.38
N SER A 38 6.56 0.51 -5.24
CA SER A 38 5.89 -0.26 -6.28
C SER A 38 5.69 0.61 -7.52
N ALA A 39 5.96 0.02 -8.69
CA ALA A 39 5.77 0.72 -9.96
C ALA A 39 4.32 1.26 -10.06
N PRO A 40 4.12 2.53 -10.45
CA PRO A 40 2.80 3.10 -10.59
C PRO A 40 2.00 2.30 -11.63
N PRO A 41 0.71 2.01 -11.38
CA PRO A 41 -0.10 1.26 -12.33
C PRO A 41 -0.13 1.91 -13.72
N THR A 42 0.23 1.17 -14.75
CA THR A 42 0.29 1.65 -16.14
C THR A 42 -1.02 2.32 -16.58
N LEU A 43 -2.16 1.83 -16.08
CA LEU A 43 -3.51 2.36 -16.36
C LEU A 43 -3.68 3.84 -16.00
N LEU A 44 -2.93 4.37 -15.01
CA LEU A 44 -2.97 5.79 -14.64
C LEU A 44 -2.38 6.71 -15.72
N HIS A 45 -1.51 6.19 -16.58
CA HIS A 45 -0.70 6.98 -17.50
C HIS A 45 -1.03 6.79 -18.98
N VAL A 46 -1.72 5.70 -19.36
CA VAL A 46 -1.98 5.39 -20.78
C VAL A 46 -2.98 6.35 -21.43
N SER A 47 -4.14 6.58 -20.80
CA SER A 47 -5.21 7.42 -21.36
C SER A 47 -6.16 7.92 -20.27
N SER A 48 -7.05 8.86 -20.60
CA SER A 48 -8.12 9.28 -19.69
C SER A 48 -9.12 8.16 -19.40
N GLU A 49 -9.47 7.34 -20.41
CA GLU A 49 -10.38 6.21 -20.26
C GLU A 49 -9.82 5.15 -19.30
N SER A 50 -8.56 4.73 -19.50
CA SER A 50 -7.90 3.77 -18.62
C SER A 50 -7.81 4.28 -17.18
N ARG A 51 -7.52 5.58 -17.01
CA ARG A 51 -7.45 6.22 -15.70
C ARG A 51 -8.80 6.22 -15.00
N SER A 52 -9.87 6.61 -15.69
CA SER A 52 -11.23 6.61 -15.11
C SER A 52 -11.68 5.21 -14.69
N ILE A 53 -11.36 4.19 -15.48
CA ILE A 53 -11.66 2.79 -15.14
C ILE A 53 -10.82 2.31 -13.96
N PHE A 54 -9.55 2.70 -13.87
CA PHE A 54 -8.71 2.37 -12.73
C PHE A 54 -9.22 3.02 -11.44
N LEU A 55 -9.50 4.33 -11.47
CA LEU A 55 -9.95 5.10 -10.30
C LEU A 55 -11.36 4.71 -9.81
N SER A 56 -12.16 4.01 -10.61
CA SER A 56 -13.43 3.45 -10.14
C SER A 56 -13.25 2.18 -9.30
N THR A 57 -12.07 1.55 -9.34
CA THR A 57 -11.77 0.32 -8.62
C THR A 57 -10.70 0.51 -7.53
N TYR A 58 -9.67 1.28 -7.83
CA TYR A 58 -8.57 1.57 -6.90
C TYR A 58 -8.79 2.92 -6.21
N THR A 59 -8.59 2.93 -4.90
CA THR A 59 -8.69 4.12 -4.07
C THR A 59 -7.30 4.67 -3.75
N ASN A 60 -7.14 5.98 -3.74
CA ASN A 60 -5.94 6.62 -3.20
C ASN A 60 -5.89 6.41 -1.68
N LEU A 61 -4.87 5.72 -1.18
CA LEU A 61 -4.75 5.33 0.22
C LEU A 61 -4.37 6.55 1.07
N MET A 62 -5.34 7.14 1.75
CA MET A 62 -5.08 8.19 2.73
C MET A 62 -4.89 7.60 4.13
N LEU A 63 -3.67 7.65 4.66
CA LEU A 63 -3.38 7.21 6.04
C LEU A 63 -3.58 8.34 7.06
N SER A 64 -3.32 9.59 6.68
CA SER A 64 -3.59 10.75 7.54
C SER A 64 -4.25 11.85 6.73
N PRO A 65 -5.26 12.56 7.28
CA PRO A 65 -5.89 13.68 6.60
C PRO A 65 -4.96 14.89 6.43
N LYS A 66 -3.82 14.93 7.14
CA LYS A 66 -2.85 16.03 7.06
C LYS A 66 -1.87 15.91 5.91
N TYR A 67 -1.66 14.69 5.41
CA TYR A 67 -0.61 14.39 4.45
C TYR A 67 -1.19 13.77 3.20
N ASN A 68 -0.68 14.22 2.06
CA ASN A 68 -1.09 13.66 0.77
C ASN A 68 -0.57 12.23 0.61
N SER A 69 -1.20 11.49 -0.30
CA SER A 69 -0.76 10.16 -0.70
C SER A 69 -0.81 10.02 -2.22
N ILE A 70 0.18 9.34 -2.77
CA ILE A 70 0.20 8.95 -4.19
C ILE A 70 0.04 7.43 -4.36
N VAL A 71 -0.27 6.72 -3.27
CA VAL A 71 -0.41 5.27 -3.26
C VAL A 71 -1.84 4.89 -3.60
N PHE A 72 -2.03 3.98 -4.54
CA PHE A 72 -3.35 3.46 -4.92
C PHE A 72 -3.48 1.99 -4.56
N VAL A 73 -4.55 1.65 -3.87
CA VAL A 73 -4.85 0.29 -3.39
C VAL A 73 -6.26 -0.13 -3.75
N ASN A 74 -6.42 -1.42 -4.02
CA ASN A 74 -7.71 -2.08 -3.99
C ASN A 74 -7.81 -2.89 -2.70
N PHE A 75 -8.61 -2.40 -1.74
CA PHE A 75 -8.74 -3.00 -0.41
C PHE A 75 -9.23 -4.45 -0.39
N ASP A 76 -9.90 -4.91 -1.46
CA ASP A 76 -10.41 -6.28 -1.54
C ASP A 76 -9.32 -7.31 -1.83
N ILE A 77 -8.22 -6.89 -2.49
CA ILE A 77 -7.19 -7.82 -3.01
C ILE A 77 -5.75 -7.42 -2.64
N ASP A 78 -5.48 -6.16 -2.35
CA ASP A 78 -4.13 -5.68 -2.05
C ASP A 78 -3.84 -5.83 -0.56
N THR A 79 -2.56 -6.09 -0.26
CA THR A 79 -2.05 -6.08 1.12
C THR A 79 -1.17 -4.86 1.31
N ILE A 80 -1.52 -4.00 2.27
CA ILE A 80 -0.73 -2.82 2.63
C ILE A 80 0.48 -3.28 3.43
N PHE A 81 1.69 -2.85 3.05
CA PHE A 81 2.93 -3.37 3.63
C PHE A 81 3.81 -2.26 4.21
N PHE A 82 4.30 -2.48 5.42
CA PHE A 82 5.27 -1.62 6.07
C PHE A 82 6.62 -2.32 6.14
N ASP A 83 7.51 -1.88 5.26
CA ASP A 83 8.85 -2.44 5.09
C ASP A 83 9.96 -1.57 5.68
N SER A 84 9.60 -0.42 6.24
CA SER A 84 10.51 0.55 6.82
C SER A 84 9.81 1.34 7.92
N LEU A 85 10.60 2.05 8.73
CA LEU A 85 10.12 2.94 9.80
C LEU A 85 9.80 4.36 9.28
N ASP A 86 9.72 4.54 7.97
CA ASP A 86 9.39 5.80 7.32
C ASP A 86 7.90 6.12 7.55
N CYS A 87 7.62 6.70 8.72
CA CYS A 87 6.30 7.08 9.21
C CYS A 87 6.08 8.59 9.21
N SER A 88 4.82 9.01 9.38
CA SER A 88 4.48 10.42 9.49
C SER A 88 5.13 11.08 10.72
N PRO A 89 5.26 12.41 10.76
CA PRO A 89 5.71 13.13 11.95
C PRO A 89 4.80 12.97 13.18
N ASP A 90 3.54 12.55 12.99
CA ASP A 90 2.54 12.48 14.05
C ASP A 90 2.54 11.14 14.81
N GLY A 91 3.29 10.15 14.35
CA GLY A 91 3.32 8.82 14.97
C GLY A 91 4.03 7.78 14.11
N ASP A 92 3.69 6.52 14.33
CA ASP A 92 4.15 5.41 13.50
C ASP A 92 3.07 4.94 12.52
N LEU A 93 3.47 4.07 11.58
CA LEU A 93 2.60 3.57 10.51
C LEU A 93 1.39 2.78 11.04
N SER A 94 1.50 2.16 12.21
CA SER A 94 0.35 1.49 12.85
C SER A 94 -0.68 2.50 13.36
N LEU A 95 -0.24 3.62 13.95
CA LEU A 95 -1.13 4.71 14.36
C LEU A 95 -1.76 5.39 13.14
N ASP A 96 -0.96 5.62 12.09
CA ASP A 96 -1.42 6.19 10.83
C ASP A 96 -2.49 5.29 10.17
N LEU A 97 -2.32 3.97 10.20
CA LEU A 97 -3.34 3.02 9.75
C LEU A 97 -4.63 3.08 10.57
N ALA A 98 -4.50 3.00 11.89
CA ALA A 98 -5.65 2.98 12.79
C ALA A 98 -6.50 4.25 12.65
N ARG A 99 -5.84 5.40 12.43
CA ARG A 99 -6.49 6.70 12.23
C ARG A 99 -6.86 7.00 10.78
N SER A 100 -6.51 6.12 9.85
CA SER A 100 -6.85 6.28 8.45
C SER A 100 -8.37 6.40 8.30
N PRO A 101 -8.85 7.34 7.46
CA PRO A 101 -10.26 7.38 7.06
C PRO A 101 -10.71 6.15 6.24
N HIS A 102 -9.81 5.21 6.00
CA HIS A 102 -10.06 3.93 5.34
C HIS A 102 -9.81 2.73 6.25
N SER A 103 -9.62 2.94 7.55
CA SER A 103 -9.32 1.86 8.50
C SER A 103 -10.37 0.74 8.50
N ASP A 104 -11.63 1.07 8.23
CA ASP A 104 -12.76 0.16 8.06
C ASP A 104 -12.70 -0.63 6.75
N ARG A 105 -11.99 -0.15 5.73
CA ARG A 105 -11.87 -0.82 4.44
C ARG A 105 -10.65 -1.73 4.37
N ILE A 106 -9.65 -1.54 5.22
CA ILE A 106 -8.40 -2.30 5.16
C ILE A 106 -8.63 -3.73 5.68
N LEU A 107 -8.50 -4.70 4.77
CA LEU A 107 -8.71 -6.12 5.07
C LEU A 107 -7.41 -6.88 5.35
N SER A 108 -6.29 -6.46 4.77
CA SER A 108 -5.01 -7.15 4.86
C SER A 108 -3.86 -6.17 5.02
N CYS A 109 -3.02 -6.39 6.05
CA CYS A 109 -1.77 -5.67 6.22
C CYS A 109 -0.59 -6.62 6.46
N ALA A 110 0.60 -6.13 6.15
CA ALA A 110 1.85 -6.83 6.33
C ALA A 110 2.87 -5.89 6.98
N ILE A 111 3.74 -6.42 7.83
CA ILE A 111 4.82 -5.68 8.49
C ILE A 111 6.09 -6.51 8.37
N ASP A 112 7.21 -5.87 8.02
CA ASP A 112 8.51 -6.51 8.01
C ASP A 112 8.92 -6.91 9.44
N SER A 113 9.53 -8.09 9.59
CA SER A 113 9.88 -8.63 10.91
C SER A 113 10.81 -7.70 11.69
N GLN A 114 11.77 -7.04 11.04
CA GLN A 114 12.69 -6.13 11.71
C GLN A 114 11.98 -4.86 12.16
N VAL A 115 11.11 -4.31 11.31
CA VAL A 115 10.27 -3.15 11.66
C VAL A 115 9.38 -3.48 12.86
N TRP A 116 8.76 -4.67 12.86
CA TRP A 116 7.95 -5.14 13.95
C TRP A 116 8.72 -5.25 15.27
N GLU A 117 9.92 -5.84 15.26
CA GLU A 117 10.76 -5.91 16.48
C GLU A 117 11.03 -4.52 17.05
N VAL A 118 11.38 -3.56 16.20
CA VAL A 118 11.64 -2.18 16.63
C VAL A 118 10.39 -1.56 17.27
N LEU A 119 9.22 -1.70 16.65
CA LEU A 119 7.97 -1.16 17.19
C LEU A 119 7.61 -1.77 18.56
N ARG A 120 7.87 -3.06 18.77
CA ARG A 120 7.62 -3.74 20.05
C ARG A 120 8.50 -3.27 21.19
N VAL A 121 9.69 -2.72 20.90
CA VAL A 121 10.56 -2.13 21.94
C VAL A 121 9.96 -0.83 22.46
N PHE A 122 9.31 -0.05 21.59
CA PHE A 122 8.80 1.28 21.93
C PHE A 122 7.34 1.28 22.39
N LYS A 123 6.58 0.21 22.13
CA LYS A 123 5.16 0.09 22.51
C LYS A 123 4.92 -0.95 23.58
N TYR A 124 4.16 -0.55 24.59
CA TYR A 124 3.66 -1.45 25.62
C TYR A 124 2.67 -2.49 25.06
N ASP A 125 1.82 -2.09 24.10
CA ASP A 125 0.90 -2.99 23.38
C ASP A 125 0.95 -2.73 21.86
N PRO A 126 1.74 -3.52 21.11
CA PRO A 126 1.95 -3.36 19.67
C PRO A 126 0.75 -3.83 18.83
N LEU A 127 -0.26 -4.47 19.44
CA LEU A 127 -1.48 -4.92 18.77
C LEU A 127 -2.68 -4.02 19.10
N SER A 128 -2.51 -2.99 19.93
CA SER A 128 -3.60 -2.08 20.28
C SER A 128 -4.22 -1.41 19.03
N GLU A 129 -3.42 -1.11 18.01
CA GLU A 129 -3.88 -0.52 16.75
C GLU A 129 -4.72 -1.49 15.91
N VAL A 130 -4.47 -2.80 16.04
CA VAL A 130 -5.28 -3.84 15.38
C VAL A 130 -6.72 -3.79 15.87
N THR A 131 -6.92 -3.50 17.16
CA THR A 131 -8.27 -3.37 17.72
C THR A 131 -9.06 -2.20 17.15
N MET A 132 -8.37 -1.21 16.57
CA MET A 132 -8.97 -0.03 15.93
C MET A 132 -9.35 -0.28 14.46
N MET A 133 -8.98 -1.41 13.88
CA MET A 133 -9.23 -1.76 12.47
C MET A 133 -10.31 -2.84 12.40
N PRO A 134 -11.60 -2.48 12.34
CA PRO A 134 -12.70 -3.40 12.65
C PRO A 134 -12.85 -4.54 11.65
N ASN A 135 -12.42 -4.34 10.40
CA ASN A 135 -12.57 -5.31 9.31
C ASN A 135 -11.24 -5.95 8.90
N LEU A 136 -10.15 -5.71 9.65
CA LEU A 136 -8.87 -6.31 9.37
C LEU A 136 -8.96 -7.82 9.60
N ARG A 137 -8.67 -8.60 8.55
CA ARG A 137 -8.78 -10.07 8.55
C ARG A 137 -7.42 -10.73 8.69
N THR A 138 -6.41 -10.13 8.06
CA THR A 138 -5.08 -10.73 7.93
C THR A 138 -4.01 -9.72 8.34
N ILE A 139 -3.11 -10.17 9.21
CA ILE A 139 -1.84 -9.52 9.52
C ILE A 139 -0.74 -10.52 9.21
N ALA A 140 0.18 -10.14 8.32
CA ALA A 140 1.33 -10.97 7.96
C ALA A 140 2.63 -10.36 8.48
N LEU A 141 3.47 -11.18 9.10
CA LEU A 141 4.86 -10.83 9.38
C LEU A 141 5.72 -11.29 8.21
N VAL A 142 6.38 -10.34 7.54
CA VAL A 142 7.23 -10.62 6.36
C VAL A 142 8.67 -10.74 6.83
N MET A 143 9.26 -11.92 6.64
CA MET A 143 10.67 -12.13 6.87
C MET A 143 11.42 -11.99 5.55
N GLN A 144 12.41 -11.11 5.50
CA GLN A 144 13.35 -11.14 4.40
C GLN A 144 14.14 -12.44 4.49
N ARG A 145 14.04 -13.24 3.43
CA ARG A 145 14.96 -14.35 3.24
C ARG A 145 16.28 -13.70 2.87
N ASP A 146 17.30 -13.82 3.71
CA ASP A 146 18.68 -13.44 3.37
C ASP A 146 18.93 -13.97 1.96
N ARG A 147 18.95 -13.07 0.98
CA ARG A 147 19.52 -13.43 -0.30
C ARG A 147 20.99 -13.51 0.01
N ASP A 148 21.52 -14.73 -0.03
CA ASP A 148 22.94 -15.01 -0.02
C ASP A 148 23.67 -13.85 -0.67
N ASN A 149 24.61 -13.27 0.09
CA ASN A 149 25.66 -12.42 -0.43
C ASN A 149 26.38 -13.20 -1.53
N GLY A 150 25.81 -13.18 -2.73
CA GLY A 150 26.52 -13.42 -3.97
C GLY A 150 27.42 -12.23 -4.15
N GLU A 151 28.53 -12.23 -3.39
CA GLU A 151 29.72 -11.47 -3.68
C GLU A 151 30.12 -11.78 -5.13
N SER A 152 29.58 -11.02 -6.07
CA SER A 152 30.20 -10.89 -7.38
C SER A 152 31.46 -10.05 -7.16
N HIS A 153 32.53 -10.73 -6.78
CA HIS A 153 33.90 -10.24 -6.95
C HIS A 153 34.09 -9.83 -8.41
N GLN A 154 34.40 -8.55 -8.61
CA GLN A 154 35.16 -8.05 -9.74
C GLN A 154 36.28 -7.17 -9.21
#